data_AF-A0A1H0NK45-F1
#
_entry.id   AF-A0A1H0NK45-F1
#
_cell.length_a   1.000
_cell.length_b   1.000
_cell.length_c   1.000
_cell.angle_alpha   90.00
_cell.angle_beta   90.00
_cell.angle_gamma   90.00
#
_symmetry.space_group_name_H-M   'P 1'
#
loop_
_entity.id
_entity.type
_entity.pdbx_description
1 polymer ?
#
loop_
_entity_poly.entity_id
_entity_poly.type
_entity_poly.pdbx_seq_one_letter_code
_entity_poly.pdbx_strand_id
1 'polypeptide(L)'
;MPNISQLFFKSAVIWLLIGIAVGLQMGMSGNHTVIAAHAHINLLGWVTSAIFGGYYALNPAKAAKRLAFVHYGVYMLGLIVMLPSLYFMERGNMQLEPLVGIGSMVTFLGVLIFAVVMFSRESVAVRQARA
;
A
#
# COMPACT_ATOMS: atom_id res chain seq x y z
N MET A 1 -1.79 -19.99 1.21
CA MET A 1 -2.08 -18.55 1.43
C MET A 1 -2.93 -18.03 0.28
N PRO A 2 -3.93 -17.17 0.52
CA PRO A 2 -4.76 -16.57 -0.53
C PRO A 2 -3.93 -15.77 -1.53
N ASN A 3 -4.33 -15.77 -2.81
CA ASN A 3 -3.61 -15.08 -3.88
C ASN A 3 -3.41 -13.58 -3.60
N ILE A 4 -4.43 -12.92 -3.04
CA ILE A 4 -4.37 -11.48 -2.72
C ILE A 4 -3.31 -11.14 -1.67
N SER A 5 -3.11 -12.05 -0.70
CA SER A 5 -2.06 -11.89 0.32
C SER A 5 -0.67 -11.94 -0.32
N GLN A 6 -0.45 -12.87 -1.25
CA GLN A 6 0.81 -12.94 -2.00
C GLN A 6 1.04 -11.69 -2.85
N LEU A 7 0.00 -11.13 -3.47
CA LEU A 7 0.12 -9.88 -4.23
C LEU A 7 0.60 -8.73 -3.34
N PHE A 8 -0.03 -8.56 -2.17
CA PHE A 8 0.39 -7.55 -1.20
C PHE A 8 1.84 -7.75 -0.72
N PHE A 9 2.25 -8.98 -0.39
CA PHE A 9 3.63 -9.25 0.02
C PHE A 9 4.65 -9.00 -1.10
N LYS A 10 4.36 -9.44 -2.33
CA LYS A 10 5.25 -9.20 -3.49
C LYS A 10 5.42 -7.71 -3.74
N SER A 11 4.33 -6.95 -3.72
CA SER A 11 4.36 -5.50 -3.90
C SER A 11 5.05 -4.79 -2.74
N ALA A 12 4.84 -5.24 -1.49
CA ALA A 12 5.54 -4.72 -0.33
C ALA A 12 7.06 -4.83 -0.51
N VAL A 13 7.57 -6.01 -0.89
CA VAL A 13 9.01 -6.24 -1.11
C VAL A 13 9.57 -5.31 -2.18
N ILE A 14 8.85 -5.11 -3.29
CA ILE A 14 9.25 -4.16 -4.32
C ILE A 14 9.38 -2.75 -3.73
N TRP A 15 8.40 -2.30 -2.94
CA TRP A 15 8.46 -0.98 -2.30
C TRP A 15 9.60 -0.85 -1.30
N LEU A 16 9.96 -1.88 -0.54
CA LEU A 16 11.15 -1.80 0.32
C LEU A 16 12.43 -1.68 -0.47
N LEU A 17 12.59 -2.44 -1.56
CA LEU A 17 13.79 -2.32 -2.39
C LEU A 17 13.96 -0.88 -2.89
N ILE A 18 12.86 -0.26 -3.32
CA ILE A 18 12.82 1.17 -3.70
C ILE A 18 13.14 2.06 -2.49
N GLY A 19 12.52 1.80 -1.33
CA GLY A 19 12.73 2.57 -0.10
C GLY A 19 14.18 2.54 0.39
N ILE A 20 14.82 1.37 0.37
CA ILE A 20 16.24 1.20 0.69
C ILE A 20 17.10 1.96 -0.33
N ALA A 21 16.81 1.84 -1.63
CA ALA A 21 17.57 2.56 -2.67
C ALA A 21 17.52 4.08 -2.46
N VAL A 22 16.34 4.64 -2.14
CA VAL A 22 16.19 6.07 -1.81
C VAL A 22 16.93 6.42 -0.51
N GLY A 23 16.87 5.57 0.52
CA GLY A 23 17.59 5.78 1.78
C GLY A 23 19.10 5.80 1.60
N LEU A 24 19.64 4.86 0.81
CA LEU A 24 21.05 4.82 0.44
C LEU A 24 21.46 6.06 -0.34
N GLN A 25 20.64 6.51 -1.29
CA GLN A 25 20.90 7.75 -2.03
C GLN A 25 21.01 8.96 -1.10
N MET A 26 20.09 9.11 -0.14
CA MET A 26 20.14 10.20 0.85
C MET A 26 21.41 10.11 1.71
N GLY A 27 21.73 8.91 2.21
CA GLY A 27 22.91 8.68 3.04
C GLY A 27 24.22 8.97 2.30
N MET A 28 24.36 8.52 1.05
CA MET A 28 25.57 8.74 0.25
C MET A 28 25.75 10.19 -0.20
N SER A 29 24.66 10.90 -0.50
CA SER A 29 24.72 12.29 -0.96
C SER A 29 24.72 13.32 0.17
N GLY A 30 24.33 12.94 1.39
CA GLY A 30 24.03 13.85 2.50
C GLY A 30 22.77 14.70 2.28
N ASN A 31 22.09 14.57 1.15
CA ASN A 31 20.90 15.34 0.81
C ASN A 31 19.64 14.60 1.27
N HIS A 32 18.94 15.19 2.24
CA HIS A 32 17.74 14.63 2.87
C HIS A 32 16.44 15.33 2.40
N THR A 33 16.47 16.01 1.26
CA THR A 33 15.28 16.68 0.69
C THR A 33 14.11 15.72 0.46
N VAL A 34 14.37 14.46 0.12
CA VAL A 34 13.36 13.43 -0.19
C VAL A 34 12.97 12.55 1.01
N ILE A 35 13.14 13.08 2.24
CA ILE A 35 12.93 12.31 3.47
C ILE A 35 11.46 11.89 3.63
N ALA A 36 10.50 12.73 3.23
CA ALA A 36 9.10 12.36 3.35
C ALA A 36 8.76 11.27 2.32
N ALA A 37 9.21 11.39 1.07
CA ALA A 37 9.04 10.32 0.08
C ALA A 37 9.61 8.99 0.58
N HIS A 38 10.84 8.99 1.11
CA HIS A 38 11.45 7.79 1.70
C HIS A 38 10.61 7.17 2.82
N ALA A 39 10.11 8.00 3.74
CA ALA A 39 9.29 7.54 4.85
C ALA A 39 7.98 6.91 4.35
N HIS A 40 7.29 7.56 3.39
CA HIS A 40 6.03 7.04 2.84
C HIS A 40 6.24 5.77 2.02
N ILE A 41 7.34 5.65 1.27
CA ILE A 41 7.67 4.42 0.54
C ILE A 41 7.82 3.23 1.50
N ASN A 42 8.54 3.40 2.61
CA ASN A 42 8.72 2.32 3.57
C ASN A 42 7.46 2.05 4.40
N LEU A 43 6.76 3.10 4.86
CA LEU A 43 5.60 2.94 5.72
C LEU A 43 4.35 2.51 4.96
N LEU A 44 3.94 3.24 3.92
CA LEU A 44 2.76 2.93 3.12
C LEU A 44 3.02 1.83 2.10
N GLY A 45 4.18 1.89 1.43
CA GLY A 45 4.58 0.92 0.42
C GLY A 45 4.93 -0.44 0.98
N TRP A 46 5.86 -0.53 1.94
CA TRP A 46 6.25 -1.81 2.55
C TRP A 46 5.41 -2.21 3.76
N VAL A 47 5.47 -1.46 4.88
CA VAL A 47 4.93 -1.93 6.17
C VAL A 47 3.42 -2.14 6.07
N THR A 48 2.69 -1.15 5.60
CA THR A 48 1.23 -1.18 5.54
C THR A 48 0.74 -2.25 4.55
N SER A 49 1.38 -2.36 3.38
CA SER A 49 1.07 -3.43 2.42
C SER A 49 1.34 -4.82 3.00
N ALA A 50 2.43 -5.01 3.75
CA ALA A 50 2.73 -6.28 4.42
C ALA A 50 1.67 -6.60 5.49
N ILE A 51 1.21 -5.61 6.26
CA ILE A 51 0.12 -5.76 7.22
C ILE A 51 -1.18 -6.18 6.53
N PHE A 52 -1.53 -5.56 5.40
CA PHE A 52 -2.69 -5.97 4.60
C PHE A 52 -2.56 -7.40 4.09
N GLY A 53 -1.39 -7.75 3.56
CA GLY A 53 -1.05 -9.11 3.13
C GLY A 53 -1.22 -10.12 4.26
N GLY A 54 -0.71 -9.81 5.46
CA GLY A 54 -0.85 -10.62 6.66
C GLY A 54 -2.31 -10.76 7.11
N TYR A 55 -3.07 -9.67 7.12
CA TYR A 55 -4.50 -9.70 7.45
C TYR A 55 -5.26 -10.65 6.51
N TYR A 56 -5.04 -10.56 5.20
CA TYR A 56 -5.68 -11.45 4.24
C TYR A 56 -5.19 -12.90 4.33
N ALA A 57 -3.93 -13.14 4.72
CA ALA A 57 -3.44 -14.50 4.99
C ALA A 57 -4.19 -15.16 6.16
N LEU A 58 -4.43 -14.40 7.23
CA LEU A 58 -5.10 -14.86 8.44
C LEU A 58 -6.63 -14.93 8.29
N ASN A 59 -7.21 -14.16 7.37
CA ASN A 59 -8.66 -14.09 7.13
C ASN A 59 -9.03 -14.54 5.70
N PRO A 60 -8.82 -15.82 5.34
CA PRO A 60 -8.98 -16.28 3.95
C PRO A 60 -10.43 -16.17 3.43
N ALA A 61 -11.44 -16.22 4.31
CA ALA A 61 -12.83 -15.98 3.94
C ALA A 61 -13.08 -14.56 3.42
N LYS A 62 -12.43 -13.56 4.02
CA LYS A 62 -12.47 -12.16 3.56
C LYS A 62 -11.60 -11.96 2.33
N ALA A 63 -10.47 -12.66 2.25
CA ALA A 63 -9.56 -12.63 1.10
C ALA A 63 -10.19 -13.16 -0.20
N ALA A 64 -11.17 -14.06 -0.11
CA ALA A 64 -11.88 -14.60 -1.27
C ALA A 64 -12.92 -13.62 -1.87
N LYS A 65 -13.29 -12.55 -1.15
CA LYS A 65 -14.29 -11.59 -1.63
C LYS A 65 -13.71 -10.69 -2.72
N ARG A 66 -14.53 -10.33 -3.72
CA ARG A 66 -14.16 -9.36 -4.77
C ARG A 66 -13.64 -8.04 -4.20
N LEU A 67 -14.18 -7.60 -3.06
CA LEU A 67 -13.76 -6.38 -2.38
C LEU A 67 -12.28 -6.38 -1.98
N ALA A 68 -11.68 -7.54 -1.68
CA ALA A 68 -10.25 -7.65 -1.38
C ALA A 68 -9.36 -7.34 -2.60
N PHE A 69 -9.80 -7.75 -3.79
CA PHE A 69 -9.11 -7.43 -5.05
C PHE A 69 -9.28 -5.96 -5.43
N VAL A 70 -10.47 -5.40 -5.23
CA VAL A 70 -10.71 -3.96 -5.41
C VAL A 70 -9.84 -3.14 -4.47
N HIS A 71 -9.76 -3.54 -3.19
CA HIS A 71 -8.86 -2.92 -2.22
C HIS A 71 -7.41 -2.88 -2.73
N TYR A 72 -6.86 -4.03 -3.13
CA TYR A 72 -5.51 -4.11 -3.65
C TYR A 72 -5.29 -3.20 -4.86
N GLY A 73 -6.19 -3.25 -5.85
CA GLY A 73 -6.07 -2.44 -7.05
C GLY A 73 -6.07 -0.94 -6.76
N VAL A 74 -7.03 -0.48 -5.95
CA VAL A 74 -7.16 0.94 -5.58
C VAL A 74 -5.95 1.39 -4.77
N TYR A 75 -5.55 0.63 -3.74
CA TYR A 75 -4.44 1.01 -2.88
C TYR A 75 -3.11 1.04 -3.65
N MET A 76 -2.82 0.03 -4.47
CA MET A 76 -1.59 0.00 -5.29
C MET A 76 -1.57 1.12 -6.33
N LEU A 77 -2.69 1.43 -6.98
CA LEU A 77 -2.78 2.55 -7.91
C LEU A 77 -2.46 3.88 -7.20
N GLY A 78 -3.02 4.09 -6.01
CA GLY A 78 -2.72 5.25 -5.18
C GLY A 78 -1.23 5.39 -4.89
N LEU A 79 -0.57 4.31 -4.48
CA LEU A 79 0.87 4.32 -4.18
C LEU A 79 1.74 4.56 -5.43
N ILE A 80 1.41 3.93 -6.56
CA ILE A 80 2.14 4.10 -7.82
C ILE A 80 2.07 5.55 -8.32
N VAL A 81 0.96 6.26 -8.07
CA VAL A 81 0.82 7.67 -8.43
C VAL A 81 1.48 8.57 -7.39
N MET A 82 1.19 8.36 -6.10
CA MET A 82 1.60 9.25 -5.02
C MET A 82 3.11 9.23 -4.78
N LEU A 83 3.71 8.04 -4.63
CA LEU A 83 5.09 7.93 -4.12
C LEU A 83 6.13 8.47 -5.12
N PRO A 84 6.09 8.15 -6.42
CA PRO A 84 7.01 8.74 -7.39
C PRO A 84 6.78 10.24 -7.54
N SER A 85 5.52 10.69 -7.58
CA SER A 85 5.20 12.11 -7.70
C SER A 85 5.76 12.91 -6.53
N LEU A 86 5.61 12.39 -5.31
CA LEU A 86 6.14 13.03 -4.10
C LEU A 86 7.67 13.11 -4.13
N TYR A 87 8.34 12.02 -4.53
CA TYR A 87 9.79 12.00 -4.67
C TYR A 87 10.31 13.07 -5.64
N PHE A 88 9.68 13.21 -6.82
CA PHE A 88 10.10 14.22 -7.80
C PHE A 88 9.70 15.64 -7.39
N MET A 89 8.58 15.81 -6.69
CA MET A 89 8.16 17.10 -6.13
C MET A 89 9.17 17.60 -5.08
N GLU A 90 9.62 16.74 -4.16
CA GLU A 90 10.65 17.07 -3.16
C GLU A 90 12.02 17.37 -3.79
N ARG A 91 12.26 16.89 -5.02
CA ARG A 91 13.44 17.28 -5.83
C ARG A 91 13.27 18.57 -6.63
N GLY A 92 12.18 19.31 -6.42
CA GLY A 92 11.93 20.63 -7.00
C GLY A 92 10.90 20.67 -8.13
N ASN A 93 10.31 19.53 -8.52
CA ASN A 93 9.26 19.53 -9.55
C ASN A 93 7.88 19.79 -8.94
N MET A 94 7.62 21.05 -8.55
CA MET A 94 6.38 21.46 -7.90
C MET A 94 5.11 21.26 -8.77
N GLN A 95 5.26 21.08 -10.09
CA GLN A 95 4.11 20.82 -10.98
C GLN A 95 3.44 19.46 -10.71
N LEU A 96 4.11 18.57 -9.97
CA LEU A 96 3.57 17.26 -9.59
C LEU A 96 2.68 17.30 -8.35
N GLU A 97 2.55 18.43 -7.66
CA GLU A 97 1.68 18.59 -6.48
C GLU A 97 0.25 18.06 -6.71
N PRO A 98 -0.44 18.34 -7.85
CA PRO A 98 -1.77 17.79 -8.11
C PRO A 98 -1.77 16.26 -8.18
N LEU A 99 -0.71 15.64 -8.73
CA LEU A 99 -0.60 14.19 -8.79
C LEU A 99 -0.35 13.57 -7.40
N VAL A 100 0.43 14.25 -6.55
CA VAL A 100 0.56 13.86 -5.14
C VAL A 100 -0.80 13.90 -4.45
N GLY A 101 -1.58 14.96 -4.64
CA GLY A 101 -2.93 15.09 -4.08
C GLY A 101 -3.89 13.99 -4.55
N ILE A 102 -3.94 13.74 -5.86
CA ILE A 102 -4.78 12.68 -6.45
C ILE A 102 -4.36 11.30 -5.94
N GLY A 103 -3.05 10.99 -5.98
CA GLY A 103 -2.51 9.73 -5.49
C GLY A 103 -2.80 9.51 -4.00
N SER A 104 -2.74 10.57 -3.20
CA SER A 104 -3.05 10.54 -1.77
C SER A 104 -4.52 10.22 -1.53
N MET A 105 -5.43 10.82 -2.29
CA MET A 105 -6.86 10.55 -2.19
C MET A 105 -7.21 9.11 -2.60
N VAL A 106 -6.59 8.60 -3.67
CA VAL A 106 -6.76 7.20 -4.10
C VAL A 106 -6.21 6.23 -3.05
N THR A 107 -5.05 6.54 -2.45
CA THR A 107 -4.48 5.75 -1.36
C THR A 107 -5.41 5.72 -0.15
N PHE A 108 -5.97 6.87 0.22
CA PHE A 108 -6.96 7.00 1.29
C PHE A 108 -8.22 6.16 1.01
N LEU A 109 -8.76 6.19 -0.21
CA LEU A 109 -9.86 5.32 -0.62
C LEU A 109 -9.51 3.84 -0.48
N GLY A 110 -8.27 3.45 -0.82
CA GLY A 110 -7.77 2.09 -0.57
C GLY A 110 -7.87 1.70 0.90
N VAL A 111 -7.39 2.56 1.80
CA VAL A 111 -7.48 2.33 3.26
C VAL A 111 -8.92 2.27 3.75
N LEU A 112 -9.82 3.11 3.21
CA LEU A 112 -11.25 3.03 3.55
C LEU A 112 -11.87 1.71 3.12
N ILE A 113 -11.54 1.20 1.93
CA ILE A 113 -12.01 -0.11 1.47
C ILE A 113 -11.50 -1.20 2.41
N PHE A 114 -10.23 -1.13 2.84
CA PHE A 114 -9.69 -2.06 3.84
C PHE A 114 -10.46 -1.99 5.16
N ALA A 115 -10.76 -0.79 5.66
CA ALA A 115 -11.56 -0.61 6.86
C ALA A 115 -12.93 -1.28 6.71
N VAL A 116 -13.62 -1.09 5.59
CA VAL A 116 -14.89 -1.77 5.29
C VAL A 116 -14.73 -3.29 5.30
N VAL A 117 -13.68 -3.84 4.68
CA VAL A 117 -13.39 -5.29 4.72
C VAL A 117 -13.18 -5.76 6.15
N MET A 118 -12.38 -5.02 6.93
CA MET A 118 -12.02 -5.37 8.30
C MET A 118 -13.24 -5.37 9.23
N PHE A 119 -14.12 -4.37 9.13
CA PHE A 119 -15.33 -4.27 9.93
C PHE A 119 -16.52 -5.07 9.38
N SER A 120 -16.46 -5.56 8.13
CA SER A 120 -17.52 -6.41 7.58
C SER A 120 -17.65 -7.74 8.34
N ARG A 121 -18.90 -8.15 8.60
CA ARG A 121 -19.19 -9.45 9.22
C ARG A 121 -18.78 -10.60 8.27
N GLU A 122 -18.30 -11.68 8.86
CA GLU A 122 -18.20 -12.95 8.14
C GLU A 122 -19.61 -13.52 7.97
N SER A 123 -19.97 -13.96 6.76
CA SER A 123 -21.28 -14.56 6.53
C SER A 123 -21.40 -15.86 7.31
N VAL A 124 -22.51 -16.04 8.04
CA VAL A 124 -22.80 -17.21 8.89
C VAL A 124 -22.60 -18.55 8.17
N ALA A 125 -22.86 -18.60 6.86
CA ALA A 125 -22.64 -19.79 6.02
C ALA A 125 -21.18 -20.29 5.98
N VAL A 126 -20.19 -19.39 6.10
CA VAL A 126 -18.76 -19.76 6.10
C VAL A 126 -18.31 -20.31 7.47
N ARG A 127 -19.03 -19.95 8.55
CA ARG A 127 -18.77 -20.44 9.90
C ARG A 127 -19.25 -21.89 10.09
N GLN A 128 -20.32 -22.29 9.41
CA GLN A 128 -20.83 -23.67 9.42
C GLN A 128 -19.97 -24.64 8.60
N ALA A 129 -19.30 -24.18 7.54
CA ALA A 129 -18.39 -25.02 6.75
C ALA A 129 -17.04 -25.32 7.44
N ARG A 130 -16.81 -24.76 8.64
CA ARG A 130 -15.61 -24.94 9.46
C ARG A 130 -15.86 -25.62 10.80
N ALA A 131 -17.12 -25.92 11.13
CA ALA A 131 -17.53 -26.68 12.32
C ALA A 131 -17.81 -28.12 11.91
#